data_AF-A0A410QBC6-F1
#
_entry.id   AF-A0A410QBC6-F1
#
_cell.length_a   1.000
_cell.length_b   1.000
_cell.length_c   1.000
_cell.angle_alpha   90.00
_cell.angle_beta   90.00
_cell.angle_gamma   90.00
#
_symmetry.space_group_name_H-M   'P 1'
#
loop_
_entity.id
_entity.type
_entity.pdbx_description
1 polymer ?
#
loop_
_entity_poly.entity_id
_entity_poly.type
_entity_poly.pdbx_seq_one_letter_code
_entity_poly.pdbx_strand_id
1 'polypeptide(L)'
;MSFKKSFSYMRWVIMQKIRFYKIDLNYVKYLWKFDNKVQYDIYKSDDYNKKRPYIGVVLEINDFRYFAPLEHPRISHRKLKSNPHILKINNGRHGLIAFNNMIPVKESQLINFDFKDEDANYQEILRSQFIFCDNNKERINKHAQNTYNKVVIKKDPFFISICCNFKLLEEKCLKYIEPAKQYIAVSNETEHRNIEK
;
A
#
# COMPACT_ATOMS: atom_id res chain seq x y z
N MET A 1 9.98 20.52 -32.44
CA MET A 1 10.88 19.73 -31.56
C MET A 1 11.04 20.46 -30.21
N SER A 2 10.01 20.49 -29.35
CA SER A 2 10.10 21.15 -28.02
C SER A 2 9.09 20.68 -26.96
N PHE A 3 8.39 19.56 -27.15
CA PHE A 3 7.39 19.06 -26.16
C PHE A 3 7.93 17.97 -25.22
N LYS A 4 8.93 17.19 -25.66
CA LYS A 4 9.50 16.09 -24.83
C LYS A 4 10.35 16.60 -23.65
N LYS A 5 11.00 17.77 -23.78
CA LYS A 5 11.85 18.33 -22.73
C LYS A 5 11.04 18.90 -21.56
N SER A 6 9.91 19.55 -21.81
CA SER A 6 9.05 20.16 -20.77
C SER A 6 8.33 19.10 -19.89
N PHE A 7 7.81 18.02 -20.50
CA PHE A 7 7.17 16.92 -19.77
C PHE A 7 8.16 16.14 -18.88
N SER A 8 9.41 16.00 -19.33
CA SER A 8 10.48 15.36 -18.56
C SER A 8 10.95 16.21 -17.37
N TYR A 9 10.89 17.54 -17.50
CA TYR A 9 11.27 18.48 -16.44
C TYR A 9 10.20 18.56 -15.33
N MET A 10 8.91 18.54 -15.70
CA MET A 10 7.79 18.53 -14.76
C MET A 10 7.66 17.20 -14.00
N ARG A 11 8.11 16.07 -14.59
CA ARG A 11 8.26 14.76 -13.93
C ARG A 11 9.30 14.72 -12.81
N TRP A 12 10.29 15.63 -12.84
CA TRP A 12 11.37 15.70 -11.85
C TRP A 12 10.95 16.51 -10.61
N VAL A 13 10.02 17.45 -10.75
CA VAL A 13 9.67 18.45 -9.72
C VAL A 13 8.75 17.92 -8.61
N ILE A 14 8.12 16.75 -8.77
CA ILE A 14 7.30 16.16 -7.69
C ILE A 14 7.63 14.68 -7.51
N MET A 15 8.87 14.35 -7.14
CA MET A 15 9.13 13.08 -6.47
C MET A 15 8.44 13.13 -5.09
N GLN A 16 7.15 12.77 -5.05
CA GLN A 16 6.41 12.61 -3.81
C GLN A 16 7.23 11.75 -2.85
N LYS A 17 7.32 12.20 -1.59
CA LYS A 17 8.04 11.47 -0.56
C LYS A 17 7.34 10.13 -0.36
N ILE A 18 8.04 9.04 -0.69
CA ILE A 18 7.57 7.70 -0.38
C ILE A 18 7.39 7.57 1.14
N ARG A 19 6.26 7.03 1.55
CA ARG A 19 5.93 6.76 2.95
C ARG A 19 5.35 5.36 3.09
N PHE A 20 5.42 4.84 4.32
CA PHE A 20 4.79 3.58 4.69
C PHE A 20 3.48 3.88 5.42
N TYR A 21 2.46 3.09 5.13
CA TYR A 21 1.14 3.18 5.71
C TYR A 21 0.68 1.78 6.11
N LYS A 22 -0.22 1.68 7.07
CA LYS A 22 -1.20 0.59 7.07
C LYS A 22 -2.43 1.07 6.30
N ILE A 23 -3.24 0.14 5.83
CA ILE A 23 -4.52 0.46 5.18
C ILE A 23 -5.64 -0.09 6.07
N ASP A 24 -6.73 0.66 6.19
CA ASP A 24 -7.91 0.22 6.93
C ASP A 24 -8.35 -1.19 6.50
N LEU A 25 -8.49 -2.10 7.49
CA LEU A 25 -8.75 -3.50 7.20
C LEU A 25 -10.14 -3.71 6.57
N ASN A 26 -11.14 -2.89 6.91
CA ASN A 26 -12.46 -3.00 6.30
C ASN A 26 -12.41 -2.63 4.82
N TYR A 27 -11.62 -1.61 4.47
CA TYR A 27 -11.34 -1.27 3.08
C TYR A 27 -10.62 -2.40 2.33
N VAL A 28 -9.59 -3.00 2.93
CA VAL A 28 -8.88 -4.16 2.35
C VAL A 28 -9.83 -5.33 2.13
N LYS A 29 -10.63 -5.70 3.14
CA LYS A 29 -11.66 -6.75 3.06
C LYS A 29 -12.71 -6.43 1.98
N TYR A 30 -13.12 -5.17 1.87
CA TYR A 30 -14.06 -4.71 0.86
C TYR A 30 -13.51 -4.95 -0.55
N LEU A 31 -12.29 -4.50 -0.84
CA LEU A 31 -11.67 -4.71 -2.15
C LEU A 31 -11.45 -6.21 -2.44
N TRP A 32 -11.04 -6.98 -1.44
CA TRP A 32 -10.80 -8.42 -1.57
C TRP A 32 -12.03 -9.20 -2.02
N LYS A 33 -13.24 -8.78 -1.62
CA LYS A 33 -14.50 -9.40 -2.09
C LYS A 33 -14.66 -9.33 -3.61
N PHE A 34 -14.03 -8.37 -4.28
CA PHE A 34 -14.09 -8.19 -5.74
C PHE A 34 -12.87 -8.76 -6.46
N ASP A 35 -11.71 -8.79 -5.80
CA ASP A 35 -10.52 -9.46 -6.32
C ASP A 35 -9.71 -10.11 -5.19
N ASN A 36 -9.71 -11.44 -5.17
CA ASN A 36 -9.03 -12.23 -4.15
C ASN A 36 -7.49 -12.14 -4.20
N LYS A 37 -6.91 -11.44 -5.18
CA LYS A 37 -5.48 -11.11 -5.24
C LYS A 37 -5.12 -9.89 -4.39
N VAL A 38 -6.09 -9.15 -3.86
CA VAL A 38 -5.81 -8.16 -2.81
C VAL A 38 -5.20 -8.90 -1.61
N GLN A 39 -4.17 -8.33 -0.99
CA GLN A 39 -3.43 -9.02 0.07
C GLN A 39 -4.21 -9.05 1.39
N TYR A 40 -5.10 -10.04 1.50
CA TYR A 40 -5.85 -10.40 2.70
C TYR A 40 -5.80 -11.91 2.89
N ASP A 41 -5.22 -12.36 4.00
CA ASP A 41 -5.09 -13.77 4.34
C ASP A 41 -6.26 -14.17 5.25
N ILE A 42 -7.23 -14.89 4.67
CA ILE A 42 -8.46 -15.33 5.36
C ILE A 42 -8.19 -16.32 6.49
N TYR A 43 -7.02 -16.97 6.50
CA TYR A 43 -6.64 -17.95 7.53
C TYR A 43 -5.85 -17.30 8.67
N LYS A 44 -5.58 -16.00 8.59
CA LYS A 44 -4.89 -15.22 9.62
C LYS A 44 -5.84 -14.28 10.33
N SER A 45 -5.46 -13.89 11.54
CA SER A 45 -6.24 -12.96 12.34
C SER A 45 -6.34 -11.58 11.67
N ASP A 46 -7.36 -10.82 12.05
CA ASP A 46 -7.50 -9.42 11.67
C ASP A 46 -6.30 -8.58 12.12
N ASP A 47 -5.73 -8.87 13.29
CA ASP A 47 -4.51 -8.21 13.79
C ASP A 47 -3.32 -8.44 12.87
N TYR A 48 -3.11 -9.68 12.40
CA TYR A 48 -2.06 -9.99 11.44
C TYR A 48 -2.23 -9.21 10.13
N ASN A 49 -3.45 -9.17 9.59
CA ASN A 49 -3.73 -8.46 8.33
C ASN A 49 -3.60 -6.94 8.48
N LYS A 50 -4.06 -6.35 9.60
CA LYS A 50 -3.92 -4.91 9.93
C LYS A 50 -2.47 -4.45 9.97
N LYS A 51 -1.56 -5.33 10.40
CA LYS A 51 -0.13 -5.02 10.50
C LYS A 51 0.60 -4.98 9.17
N ARG A 52 -0.02 -5.36 8.04
CA ARG A 52 0.67 -5.34 6.75
C ARG A 52 1.01 -3.91 6.33
N PRO A 53 2.30 -3.57 6.14
CA PRO A 53 2.69 -2.26 5.66
C PRO A 53 2.55 -2.18 4.14
N TYR A 54 2.11 -1.02 3.69
CA TYR A 54 2.02 -0.62 2.30
C TYR A 54 2.94 0.55 2.06
N ILE A 55 3.55 0.56 0.88
CA ILE A 55 4.34 1.69 0.41
C ILE A 55 3.51 2.51 -0.57
N GLY A 56 3.55 3.84 -0.44
CA GLY A 56 2.95 4.72 -1.42
C GLY A 56 3.33 6.19 -1.26
N VAL A 57 2.95 7.03 -2.22
CA VAL A 57 2.25 6.66 -3.46
C VAL A 57 3.24 6.06 -4.46
N VAL A 58 3.00 4.84 -4.98
CA VAL A 58 3.91 4.20 -5.96
C VAL A 58 3.56 4.57 -7.40
N LEU A 59 2.30 4.87 -7.68
CA LEU A 59 1.79 5.27 -8.99
C LEU A 59 0.57 6.18 -8.79
N GLU A 60 0.51 7.24 -9.57
CA GLU A 60 -0.67 8.11 -9.69
C GLU A 60 -1.13 8.11 -11.15
N ILE A 61 -2.39 7.75 -11.39
CA ILE A 61 -2.96 7.66 -12.73
C ILE A 61 -4.48 7.87 -12.68
N ASN A 62 -5.01 8.77 -13.51
CA ASN A 62 -6.44 9.11 -13.57
C ASN A 62 -7.05 9.37 -12.17
N ASP A 63 -6.41 10.23 -11.38
CA ASP A 63 -6.79 10.58 -10.00
C ASP A 63 -6.74 9.43 -8.96
N PHE A 64 -6.31 8.23 -9.36
CA PHE A 64 -6.07 7.13 -8.44
C PHE A 64 -4.64 7.13 -7.94
N ARG A 65 -4.48 7.04 -6.63
CA ARG A 65 -3.20 6.85 -5.94
C ARG A 65 -3.07 5.39 -5.52
N TYR A 66 -2.01 4.75 -6.00
CA TYR A 66 -1.73 3.34 -5.75
C TYR A 66 -0.72 3.12 -4.63
N PHE A 67 -0.97 2.06 -3.88
CA PHE A 67 -0.15 1.61 -2.76
C PHE A 67 0.18 0.13 -2.97
N ALA A 68 1.45 -0.22 -2.85
CA ALA A 68 1.91 -1.60 -3.00
C ALA A 68 2.18 -2.23 -1.62
N PRO A 69 1.74 -3.47 -1.37
CA PRO A 69 2.07 -4.16 -0.14
C PRO A 69 3.56 -4.51 -0.09
N LEU A 70 4.14 -4.36 1.10
CA LEU A 70 5.45 -4.90 1.44
C LEU A 70 5.26 -6.30 2.01
N GLU A 71 6.05 -7.24 1.52
CA GLU A 71 6.05 -8.61 2.04
C GLU A 71 7.26 -8.85 2.92
N HIS A 72 7.04 -9.58 4.02
CA HIS A 72 8.10 -10.00 4.92
C HIS A 72 9.13 -10.89 4.20
N PRO A 73 10.43 -10.86 4.58
CA PRO A 73 11.42 -11.85 4.16
C PRO A 73 10.91 -13.29 4.20
N ARG A 74 11.09 -14.01 3.09
CA ARG A 74 10.89 -15.47 2.99
C ARG A 74 12.03 -16.08 2.18
N ILE A 75 12.37 -17.34 2.44
CA ILE A 75 13.47 -18.03 1.73
C ILE A 75 13.24 -18.04 0.21
N SER A 76 12.00 -18.23 -0.21
CA SER A 76 11.59 -18.19 -1.62
C SER A 76 11.91 -16.86 -2.30
N HIS A 77 11.86 -15.73 -1.58
CA HIS A 77 12.08 -14.40 -2.15
C HIS A 77 13.51 -14.23 -2.69
N ARG A 78 14.49 -14.90 -2.10
CA ARG A 78 15.88 -14.84 -2.56
C ARG A 78 16.06 -15.50 -3.92
N LYS A 79 15.29 -16.56 -4.21
CA LYS A 79 15.32 -17.34 -5.45
C LYS A 79 14.48 -16.72 -6.58
N LEU A 80 13.64 -15.73 -6.29
CA LEU A 80 12.81 -15.07 -7.30
C LEU A 80 13.67 -14.35 -8.35
N LYS A 81 13.40 -14.64 -9.63
CA LYS A 81 13.97 -13.92 -10.76
C LYS A 81 13.44 -12.48 -10.80
N SER A 82 14.23 -11.59 -11.41
CA SER A 82 13.82 -10.20 -11.63
C SER A 82 12.55 -10.17 -12.47
N ASN A 83 11.53 -9.45 -12.02
CA ASN A 83 10.24 -9.34 -12.67
C ASN A 83 9.69 -7.92 -12.56
N PRO A 84 8.97 -7.40 -13.57
CA PRO A 84 8.37 -6.07 -13.47
C PRO A 84 7.37 -5.92 -12.31
N HIS A 85 6.65 -6.98 -11.97
CA HIS A 85 5.60 -6.94 -10.94
C HIS A 85 6.10 -7.10 -9.49
N ILE A 86 7.39 -7.36 -9.28
CA ILE A 86 7.99 -7.54 -7.94
C ILE A 86 9.34 -6.83 -7.89
N LEU A 87 9.62 -6.10 -6.80
CA LEU A 87 10.95 -5.57 -6.51
C LEU A 87 11.49 -6.14 -5.20
N LYS A 88 12.59 -6.88 -5.29
CA LYS A 88 13.29 -7.42 -4.12
C LYS A 88 13.99 -6.31 -3.33
N ILE A 89 13.85 -6.34 -2.01
CA ILE A 89 14.56 -5.46 -1.08
C ILE A 89 15.80 -6.21 -0.58
N ASN A 90 16.98 -5.63 -0.77
CA ASN A 90 18.27 -6.24 -0.41
C ASN A 90 18.39 -7.69 -0.90
N ASN A 91 18.17 -7.92 -2.20
CA ASN A 91 18.18 -9.23 -2.84
C ASN A 91 17.19 -10.25 -2.22
N GLY A 92 16.10 -9.77 -1.61
CA GLY A 92 15.07 -10.58 -0.98
C GLY A 92 15.36 -10.87 0.49
N ARG A 93 16.49 -10.39 1.05
CA ARG A 93 16.82 -10.55 2.47
C ARG A 93 15.85 -9.79 3.36
N HIS A 94 15.40 -8.60 2.92
CA HIS A 94 14.48 -7.74 3.67
C HIS A 94 13.08 -7.69 3.02
N GLY A 95 12.72 -8.75 2.28
CA GLY A 95 11.40 -8.86 1.67
C GLY A 95 11.33 -8.32 0.24
N LEU A 96 10.12 -7.94 -0.18
CA LEU A 96 9.84 -7.44 -1.53
C LEU A 96 8.67 -6.47 -1.54
N ILE A 97 8.56 -5.68 -2.61
CA ILE A 97 7.38 -4.87 -2.96
C ILE A 97 6.61 -5.63 -4.04
N ALA A 98 5.34 -5.94 -3.79
CA ALA A 98 4.49 -6.72 -4.70
C ALA A 98 3.54 -5.81 -5.51
N PHE A 99 4.01 -5.32 -6.67
CA PHE A 99 3.22 -4.44 -7.56
C PHE A 99 2.05 -5.15 -8.24
N ASN A 100 2.11 -6.48 -8.41
CA ASN A 100 0.94 -7.24 -8.86
C ASN A 100 -0.23 -7.14 -7.86
N ASN A 101 0.05 -6.90 -6.58
CA ASN A 101 -0.97 -6.77 -5.53
C ASN A 101 -1.20 -5.33 -5.07
N MET A 102 -0.75 -4.33 -5.85
CA MET A 102 -1.02 -2.93 -5.52
C MET A 102 -2.50 -2.59 -5.68
N ILE A 103 -3.00 -1.70 -4.82
CA ILE A 103 -4.40 -1.30 -4.77
C ILE A 103 -4.56 0.23 -4.81
N PRO A 104 -5.63 0.76 -5.41
CA PRO A 104 -5.98 2.16 -5.29
C PRO A 104 -6.55 2.44 -3.90
N VAL A 105 -6.18 3.58 -3.29
CA VAL A 105 -6.58 3.90 -1.91
C VAL A 105 -6.93 5.39 -1.79
N LYS A 106 -8.06 5.69 -1.14
CA LYS A 106 -8.44 7.05 -0.71
C LYS A 106 -7.62 7.47 0.51
N GLU A 107 -7.35 8.77 0.66
CA GLU A 107 -6.55 9.28 1.80
C GLU A 107 -7.14 8.85 3.14
N SER A 108 -8.47 8.87 3.27
CA SER A 108 -9.18 8.51 4.50
C SER A 108 -9.01 7.05 4.94
N GLN A 109 -8.51 6.18 4.05
CA GLN A 109 -8.24 4.77 4.35
C GLN A 109 -6.78 4.50 4.71
N LEU A 110 -5.92 5.53 4.65
CA LEU A 110 -4.53 5.42 5.05
C LEU A 110 -4.39 5.61 6.55
N ILE A 111 -3.65 4.71 7.18
CA ILE A 111 -3.32 4.76 8.60
C ILE A 111 -1.82 5.00 8.70
N ASN A 112 -1.45 6.17 9.23
CA ASN A 112 -0.07 6.45 9.61
C ASN A 112 0.29 5.59 10.83
N PHE A 113 1.53 5.12 10.89
CA PHE A 113 2.07 4.43 12.05
C PHE A 113 3.54 4.79 12.22
N ASP A 114 4.00 4.87 13.47
CA ASP A 114 5.44 5.00 13.76
C ASP A 114 6.04 3.60 13.82
N PHE A 115 7.23 3.43 13.24
CA PHE A 115 7.95 2.17 13.37
C PHE A 115 8.30 1.87 14.82
N LYS A 116 8.42 2.88 15.68
CA LYS A 116 8.72 2.71 17.11
C LYS A 116 7.67 1.89 17.87
N ASP A 117 6.45 1.79 17.35
CA ASP A 117 5.34 1.06 17.98
C ASP A 117 5.42 -0.46 17.73
N GLU A 118 6.33 -0.90 16.87
CA GLU A 118 6.51 -2.31 16.48
C GLU A 118 7.63 -2.98 17.31
N ASP A 119 7.73 -4.31 17.30
CA ASP A 119 8.81 -5.02 18.00
C ASP A 119 10.20 -4.75 17.39
N ALA A 120 11.26 -4.77 18.20
CA ALA A 120 12.60 -4.35 17.81
C ALA A 120 13.11 -5.02 16.52
N ASN A 121 12.87 -6.32 16.35
CA ASN A 121 13.28 -7.06 15.15
C ASN A 121 12.54 -6.56 13.92
N TYR A 122 11.22 -6.34 14.04
CA TYR A 122 10.42 -5.81 12.95
C TYR A 122 10.77 -4.35 12.62
N GLN A 123 11.13 -3.54 13.61
CA GLN A 123 11.61 -2.17 13.38
C GLN A 123 12.85 -2.11 12.49
N GLU A 124 13.83 -3.00 12.71
CA GLU A 124 15.04 -3.07 11.88
C GLU A 124 14.72 -3.39 10.42
N ILE A 125 13.80 -4.33 10.20
CA ILE A 125 13.31 -4.68 8.86
C ILE A 125 12.64 -3.47 8.23
N LEU A 126 11.70 -2.81 8.91
CA LEU A 126 10.98 -1.64 8.39
C LEU A 126 11.92 -0.48 8.06
N ARG A 127 12.90 -0.18 8.92
CA ARG A 127 13.92 0.85 8.65
C ARG A 127 14.73 0.53 7.42
N SER A 128 15.20 -0.72 7.29
CA SER A 128 15.98 -1.12 6.13
C SER A 128 15.16 -1.11 4.83
N GLN A 129 13.89 -1.55 4.89
CA GLN A 129 12.96 -1.43 3.79
C GLN A 129 12.75 0.03 3.40
N PHE A 130 12.53 0.92 4.36
CA PHE A 130 12.33 2.34 4.12
C PHE A 130 13.55 2.98 3.43
N ILE A 131 14.75 2.77 3.96
CA ILE A 131 16.00 3.28 3.37
C ILE A 131 16.16 2.77 1.92
N PHE A 132 15.92 1.49 1.70
CA PHE A 132 15.99 0.93 0.34
C PHE A 132 14.98 1.62 -0.59
N CYS A 133 13.74 1.79 -0.13
CA CYS A 133 12.70 2.40 -0.95
C CYS A 133 12.96 3.87 -1.24
N ASP A 134 13.44 4.62 -0.24
CA ASP A 134 13.74 6.04 -0.38
C ASP A 134 14.84 6.28 -1.44
N ASN A 135 15.83 5.39 -1.48
CA ASN A 135 16.91 5.38 -2.48
C ASN A 135 16.50 4.82 -3.85
N ASN A 136 15.31 4.21 -3.99
CA ASN A 136 14.85 3.54 -5.21
C ASN A 136 13.50 4.08 -5.72
N LYS A 137 13.12 5.31 -5.35
CA LYS A 137 11.83 5.94 -5.71
C LYS A 137 11.47 5.83 -7.20
N GLU A 138 12.38 6.24 -8.08
CA GLU A 138 12.16 6.19 -9.54
C GLU A 138 11.95 4.76 -10.03
N ARG A 139 12.73 3.82 -9.49
CA ARG A 139 12.64 2.40 -9.83
C ARG A 139 11.29 1.84 -9.39
N ILE A 140 10.84 2.17 -8.18
CA ILE A 140 9.53 1.75 -7.63
C ILE A 140 8.40 2.27 -8.53
N ASN A 141 8.43 3.56 -8.88
CA ASN A 141 7.44 4.13 -9.79
C ASN A 141 7.44 3.44 -11.17
N LYS A 142 8.62 3.20 -11.74
CA LYS A 142 8.76 2.50 -13.03
C LYS A 142 8.22 1.07 -12.97
N HIS A 143 8.44 0.35 -11.88
CA HIS A 143 7.87 -0.99 -11.67
C HIS A 143 6.33 -0.95 -11.59
N ALA A 144 5.76 -0.01 -10.82
CA ALA A 144 4.32 0.16 -10.69
C ALA A 144 3.67 0.51 -12.03
N GLN A 145 4.21 1.51 -12.75
CA GLN A 145 3.73 1.92 -14.06
C GLN A 145 3.80 0.80 -15.09
N ASN A 146 4.92 0.07 -15.16
CA ASN A 146 5.09 -1.03 -16.10
C ASN A 146 4.10 -2.17 -15.82
N THR A 147 3.87 -2.49 -14.54
CA THR A 147 2.91 -3.51 -14.13
C THR A 147 1.50 -3.10 -14.52
N TYR A 148 1.09 -1.86 -14.21
CA TYR A 148 -0.19 -1.31 -14.63
C TYR A 148 -0.38 -1.39 -16.15
N ASN A 149 0.60 -0.90 -16.92
CA ASN A 149 0.52 -0.87 -18.38
C ASN A 149 0.41 -2.27 -18.98
N LYS A 150 1.08 -3.27 -18.40
CA LYS A 150 0.97 -4.65 -18.88
C LYS A 150 -0.43 -5.23 -18.68
N VAL A 151 -1.09 -4.91 -17.57
CA VAL A 151 -2.46 -5.39 -17.28
C VAL A 151 -3.50 -4.60 -18.07
N VAL A 152 -3.46 -3.27 -18.02
CA VAL A 152 -4.56 -2.40 -18.49
C VAL A 152 -4.44 -2.07 -19.97
N ILE A 153 -3.24 -1.75 -20.45
CA ILE A 153 -3.01 -1.26 -21.82
C ILE A 153 -2.69 -2.42 -22.75
N LYS A 154 -1.65 -3.21 -22.41
CA LYS A 154 -1.20 -4.33 -23.24
C LYS A 154 -2.06 -5.57 -23.10
N LYS A 155 -2.81 -5.68 -22.00
CA LYS A 155 -3.63 -6.85 -21.66
C LYS A 155 -2.84 -8.17 -21.77
N ASP A 156 -1.62 -8.15 -21.25
CA ASP A 156 -0.72 -9.31 -21.24
C ASP A 156 -1.33 -10.45 -20.39
N PRO A 157 -1.58 -11.65 -20.96
CA PRO A 157 -2.30 -12.72 -20.26
C PRO A 157 -1.64 -13.18 -18.96
N PHE A 158 -0.30 -13.20 -18.91
CA PHE A 158 0.42 -13.59 -17.71
C PHE A 158 0.26 -12.52 -16.61
N PHE A 159 0.32 -11.24 -16.98
CA PHE A 159 0.13 -10.18 -15.98
C PHE A 159 -1.32 -10.09 -15.51
N ILE A 160 -2.30 -10.30 -16.39
CA ILE A 160 -3.72 -10.37 -16.01
C ILE A 160 -3.98 -11.50 -15.00
N SER A 161 -3.35 -12.66 -15.17
CA SER A 161 -3.60 -13.80 -14.28
C SER A 161 -3.04 -13.61 -12.87
N ILE A 162 -1.94 -12.88 -12.71
CA ILE A 162 -1.25 -12.71 -11.41
C ILE A 162 -1.50 -11.37 -10.71
N CYS A 163 -1.95 -10.34 -11.44
CA CYS A 163 -2.16 -9.01 -10.89
C CYS A 163 -3.61 -8.79 -10.50
N CYS A 164 -3.81 -7.91 -9.51
CA CYS A 164 -5.11 -7.35 -9.23
C CYS A 164 -5.70 -6.74 -10.51
N ASN A 165 -7.02 -6.88 -10.67
CA ASN A 165 -7.79 -6.24 -11.70
C ASN A 165 -7.89 -4.75 -11.36
N PHE A 166 -6.87 -3.99 -11.77
CA PHE A 166 -6.69 -2.59 -11.42
C PHE A 166 -7.92 -1.74 -11.76
N LYS A 167 -8.53 -1.96 -12.93
CA LYS A 167 -9.73 -1.22 -13.36
C LYS A 167 -10.97 -1.52 -12.51
N LEU A 168 -11.15 -2.79 -12.13
CA LEU A 168 -12.22 -3.15 -11.21
C LEU A 168 -12.00 -2.51 -9.84
N LEU A 169 -10.78 -2.55 -9.31
CA LEU A 169 -10.48 -1.96 -8.00
C LEU A 169 -10.57 -0.42 -8.02
N GLU A 170 -10.27 0.25 -9.13
CA GLU A 170 -10.52 1.69 -9.33
C GLU A 170 -12.01 2.01 -9.19
N GLU A 171 -12.89 1.26 -9.87
CA GLU A 171 -14.34 1.42 -9.77
C GLU A 171 -14.83 1.22 -8.32
N LYS A 172 -14.34 0.19 -7.63
CA LYS A 172 -14.73 -0.10 -6.25
C LYS A 172 -14.16 0.90 -5.26
N CYS A 173 -12.96 1.42 -5.50
CA CYS A 173 -12.39 2.51 -4.71
C CYS A 173 -13.34 3.71 -4.68
N LEU A 174 -13.86 4.13 -5.83
CA LEU A 174 -14.83 5.24 -5.91
C LEU A 174 -16.10 4.94 -5.11
N LYS A 175 -16.63 3.72 -5.24
CA LYS A 175 -17.88 3.27 -4.62
C LYS A 175 -17.78 2.94 -3.12
N TYR A 176 -16.58 2.90 -2.55
CA TYR A 176 -16.42 2.62 -1.13
C TYR A 176 -17.01 3.76 -0.29
N ILE A 177 -17.97 3.40 0.56
CA ILE A 177 -18.59 4.27 1.55
C ILE A 177 -18.02 3.85 2.90
N GLU A 178 -17.44 4.81 3.62
CA GLU A 178 -16.90 4.56 4.95
C GLU A 178 -18.03 4.18 5.91
N PRO A 179 -17.88 3.10 6.69
CA PRO A 179 -18.80 2.84 7.78
C PRO A 179 -18.73 4.01 8.77
N ALA A 180 -19.88 4.50 9.23
CA ALA A 180 -19.94 5.58 10.20
C ALA A 180 -19.09 5.22 11.43
N LYS A 181 -18.06 6.04 11.72
CA LYS A 181 -17.28 5.90 12.94
C LYS A 181 -18.21 6.21 14.11
N GLN A 182 -18.54 5.22 14.93
CA GLN A 182 -19.20 5.46 16.20
C GLN A 182 -18.22 6.23 17.09
N TYR A 183 -18.40 7.55 17.17
CA TYR A 183 -17.80 8.34 18.24
C TYR A 183 -18.52 7.95 19.52
N ILE A 184 -17.87 7.16 20.37
CA ILE A 184 -18.30 7.03 21.76
C ILE A 184 -18.00 8.38 22.40
N ALA A 185 -19.03 9.22 22.52
CA ALA A 185 -18.96 10.38 23.39
C ALA A 185 -18.78 9.85 24.81
N VAL A 186 -17.55 9.92 25.32
CA VAL A 186 -17.33 9.85 26.76
C VAL A 186 -17.83 11.18 27.32
N SER A 187 -19.12 11.26 27.64
CA SER A 187 -19.62 12.34 28.48
C SER A 187 -18.99 12.19 29.87
N ASN A 188 -18.19 13.17 30.24
CA ASN A 188 -17.78 13.37 31.62
C ASN A 188 -19.02 13.75 32.44
N GLU A 189 -19.58 12.79 33.18
CA GLU A 189 -20.43 13.07 34.34
C GLU A 189 -19.65 12.72 35.61
N THR A 190 -18.88 13.68 36.12
CA THR A 190 -18.55 13.71 37.55
C THR A 190 -18.54 15.14 38.04
N GLU A 191 -19.73 15.71 38.18
CA GLU A 191 -19.95 16.84 39.10
C GLU A 191 -21.25 16.58 39.87
N HIS A 192 -21.21 16.89 41.16
CA HIS A 192 -22.23 16.67 42.19
C HIS A 192 -22.29 15.30 42.87
N ARG A 193 -21.35 15.07 43.79
CA ARG A 193 -21.70 14.72 45.18
C ARG A 193 -20.67 15.30 46.13
N ASN A 194 -21.04 16.37 46.84
CA ASN A 194 -20.60 16.68 48.20
C ASN A 194 -21.52 17.77 48.76
N ILE A 195 -22.70 17.33 49.19
CA ILE A 195 -23.48 17.97 50.24
C ILE A 195 -23.73 16.87 51.28
N GLU A 196 -23.51 17.22 52.55
CA GLU A 196 -23.77 16.48 53.80
C GLU A 196 -22.76 15.39 54.23
N LYS A 197 -21.76 15.79 55.03
CA LYS A 197 -21.79 15.65 56.50
C LYS A 197 -20.75 16.55 57.16
#